data_AF-A0A7C7MCX4-F1
#
_entry.id   AF-A0A7C7MCX4-F1
#
_cell.length_a   1.000
_cell.length_b   1.000
_cell.length_c   1.000
_cell.angle_alpha   90.00
_cell.angle_beta   90.00
_cell.angle_gamma   90.00
#
_symmetry.space_group_name_H-M   'P 1'
#
loop_
_entity.id
_entity.type
_entity.pdbx_description
1 polymer ?
#
loop_
_entity_poly.entity_id
_entity_poly.type
_entity_poly.pdbx_seq_one_letter_code
_entity_poly.pdbx_strand_id
1 'polypeptide(L)'
;MARQIRTYEPEGRTYSEDGLYCSHCGNTQNWQIDLRLKHKVENMSSGLSVSLDELQTRKILKAIEHNLVDMVDKSVNEDKTIFQCANCENTWIDFHESIVECCLWNGCPGCFHCGNWISESELLETCTDCITEKKGDIDEAYCDSGCCPVSDFGLREVMDHYGTHLTEIKESLGWF
;
A
#
# COMPACT_ATOMS: atom_id res chain seq x y z
N MET A 1 -4.43 25.30 0.81
CA MET A 1 -4.50 24.39 1.96
C MET A 1 -4.01 23.05 1.46
N ALA A 2 -3.00 22.44 2.11
CA ALA A 2 -2.52 21.13 1.71
C ALA A 2 -3.67 20.12 1.84
N ARG A 3 -3.89 19.28 0.83
CA ARG A 3 -4.90 18.23 0.88
C ARG A 3 -4.51 17.27 2.01
N GLN A 4 -5.44 16.99 2.92
CA GLN A 4 -5.20 16.01 3.98
C GLN A 4 -5.14 14.62 3.33
N ILE A 5 -3.96 14.00 3.39
CA ILE A 5 -3.77 12.63 2.91
C ILE A 5 -4.47 11.70 3.89
N ARG A 6 -5.38 10.87 3.38
CA ARG A 6 -6.02 9.79 4.16
C ARG A 6 -5.20 8.52 4.02
N THR A 7 -4.87 7.88 5.13
CA THR A 7 -4.38 6.50 5.15
C THR A 7 -5.56 5.53 5.11
N TYR A 8 -5.47 4.51 4.27
CA TYR A 8 -6.47 3.45 4.15
C TYR A 8 -5.95 2.21 4.88
N GLU A 9 -6.50 1.96 6.06
CA GLU A 9 -6.18 0.75 6.84
C GLU A 9 -6.58 -0.53 6.08
N PRO A 10 -5.84 -1.64 6.27
CA PRO A 10 -6.08 -2.87 5.51
C PRO A 10 -7.53 -3.35 5.53
N GLU A 11 -8.20 -3.28 6.69
CA GLU A 11 -9.58 -3.74 6.89
C GLU A 11 -10.58 -2.89 6.11
N GLY A 12 -10.20 -1.65 5.78
CA GLY A 12 -10.99 -0.72 4.98
C GLY A 12 -10.70 -0.79 3.48
N ARG A 13 -9.75 -1.62 3.03
CA ARG A 13 -9.38 -1.72 1.61
C ARG A 13 -10.29 -2.71 0.89
N THR A 14 -10.72 -2.33 -0.30
CA THR A 14 -11.35 -3.27 -1.22
C THR A 14 -10.25 -3.99 -2.00
N TYR A 15 -10.18 -5.31 -1.85
CA TYR A 15 -9.36 -6.16 -2.72
C TYR A 15 -9.97 -6.20 -4.12
N SER A 16 -9.12 -6.10 -5.14
CA SER A 16 -9.47 -6.28 -6.54
C SER A 16 -8.32 -7.05 -7.19
N GLU A 17 -8.65 -8.16 -7.84
CA GLU A 17 -7.75 -8.83 -8.78
C GLU A 17 -7.34 -7.83 -9.87
N ASP A 18 -6.06 -7.85 -10.27
CA ASP A 18 -5.43 -6.85 -11.15
C ASP A 18 -5.58 -5.39 -10.70
N GLY A 19 -5.95 -5.17 -9.44
CA GLY A 19 -6.13 -3.84 -8.86
C GLY A 19 -4.80 -3.18 -8.56
N LEU A 20 -4.71 -1.87 -8.79
CA LEU A 20 -3.56 -1.08 -8.38
C LEU A 20 -3.56 -0.84 -6.86
N TYR A 21 -2.37 -0.73 -6.29
CA TYR A 21 -2.11 -0.49 -4.88
C TYR A 21 -1.08 0.62 -4.67
N CYS A 22 -1.37 1.54 -3.75
CA CYS A 22 -0.45 2.60 -3.36
C CYS A 22 0.25 2.23 -2.06
N SER A 23 1.55 1.97 -2.13
CA SER A 23 2.37 1.63 -0.96
C SER A 23 2.39 2.72 0.12
N HIS A 24 2.23 3.98 -0.25
CA HIS A 24 2.31 5.09 0.70
C HIS A 24 1.03 5.28 1.55
N CYS A 25 -0.16 5.02 1.01
CA CYS A 25 -1.41 5.31 1.73
C CYS A 25 -2.42 4.16 1.72
N GLY A 26 -2.16 3.05 1.03
CA GLY A 26 -3.08 1.92 0.94
C GLY A 26 -4.28 2.13 0.00
N ASN A 27 -4.32 3.22 -0.77
CA ASN A 27 -5.38 3.44 -1.75
C ASN A 27 -5.35 2.37 -2.86
N THR A 28 -6.50 1.75 -3.12
CA THR A 28 -6.67 0.78 -4.22
C THR A 28 -7.61 1.27 -5.33
N GLN A 29 -8.34 2.37 -5.11
CA GLN A 29 -9.48 2.71 -5.97
C GLN A 29 -9.24 3.89 -6.91
N ASN A 30 -8.52 4.93 -6.48
CA ASN A 30 -8.47 6.19 -7.21
C ASN A 30 -7.06 6.49 -7.74
N TRP A 31 -6.97 6.66 -9.05
CA TRP A 31 -5.71 6.81 -9.78
C TRP A 31 -5.80 7.95 -10.79
N GLN A 32 -4.69 8.66 -10.98
CA GLN A 32 -4.56 9.75 -11.93
C GLN A 32 -3.58 9.35 -13.04
N ILE A 33 -3.90 9.76 -14.27
CA ILE A 33 -3.06 9.61 -15.46
C ILE A 33 -3.11 10.93 -16.20
N ASP A 34 -1.95 11.45 -16.58
CA ASP A 34 -1.86 12.67 -17.39
C ASP A 34 -2.01 12.34 -18.88
N LEU A 35 -3.11 12.78 -19.49
CA LEU A 35 -3.42 12.54 -20.89
C LEU A 35 -3.45 13.85 -21.69
N ARG A 36 -2.80 13.83 -22.87
CA ARG A 36 -2.92 14.91 -23.86
C ARG A 36 -4.01 14.58 -24.86
N LEU A 37 -5.20 15.13 -24.65
CA LEU A 37 -6.34 14.94 -25.54
C LEU A 37 -6.43 16.04 -26.61
N LYS A 38 -6.90 15.67 -27.80
CA LYS A 38 -7.10 16.62 -28.89
C LYS A 38 -8.39 17.40 -28.67
N HIS A 39 -8.27 18.72 -28.78
CA HIS A 39 -9.39 19.64 -28.68
C HIS A 39 -9.86 20.04 -30.08
N LYS A 40 -11.18 20.18 -30.25
CA LYS A 40 -11.83 20.75 -31.41
C LYS A 40 -12.28 22.16 -31.04
N VAL A 41 -11.88 23.14 -31.86
CA VAL A 41 -12.23 24.55 -31.67
C VAL A 41 -13.07 24.99 -32.86
N GLU A 42 -14.27 25.50 -32.60
CA GLU A 42 -15.22 25.95 -33.61
C GLU A 42 -15.62 27.41 -33.36
N ASN A 43 -15.71 28.19 -34.44
CA ASN A 43 -16.19 29.57 -34.35
C ASN A 43 -17.71 29.60 -34.51
N MET A 44 -18.39 30.12 -33.49
CA MET A 44 -19.84 30.29 -33.45
C MET A 44 -20.19 31.78 -33.47
N SER A 45 -21.44 32.09 -33.82
CA SER A 45 -21.96 33.48 -33.82
C SER A 45 -21.88 34.16 -32.44
N SER A 46 -21.83 33.38 -31.35
CA SER A 46 -21.71 33.85 -29.97
C SER A 46 -20.29 33.79 -29.38
N GLY A 47 -19.30 33.29 -30.12
CA GLY A 47 -17.91 33.14 -29.64
C GLY A 47 -17.24 31.84 -30.08
N LEU A 48 -16.20 31.41 -29.35
CA LEU A 48 -15.52 30.14 -29.61
C LEU A 48 -16.13 29.01 -28.79
N SER A 49 -16.40 27.88 -29.44
CA SER A 49 -16.72 26.61 -28.79
C SER A 49 -15.47 25.73 -28.74
N VAL A 50 -15.18 25.16 -27.57
CA VAL A 50 -14.07 24.22 -27.36
C VAL A 50 -14.66 22.92 -26.84
N SER A 51 -14.37 21.82 -27.52
CA SER A 51 -14.76 20.48 -27.11
C SER A 51 -13.61 19.49 -27.32
N LEU A 52 -13.75 18.27 -26.80
CA LEU A 52 -12.83 17.18 -27.11
C LEU A 52 -13.21 16.52 -28.44
N ASP A 53 -12.22 16.07 -29.20
CA ASP A 53 -12.46 15.18 -30.33
C ASP A 53 -12.93 13.81 -29.80
N GLU A 54 -14.23 13.53 -29.91
CA GLU A 54 -14.84 12.33 -29.34
C GLU A 54 -14.30 11.03 -29.94
N LEU A 55 -13.98 11.02 -31.24
CA LEU A 55 -13.47 9.82 -31.90
C LEU A 55 -12.06 9.52 -31.41
N GLN A 56 -11.21 10.54 -31.36
CA GLN A 56 -9.84 10.38 -30.88
C GLN A 56 -9.80 10.05 -29.39
N THR A 57 -10.62 10.71 -28.58
CA THR A 57 -10.71 10.44 -27.13
C THR A 57 -11.13 8.99 -26.88
N ARG A 58 -12.18 8.49 -27.57
CA ARG A 58 -12.58 7.07 -27.44
C ARG A 58 -11.49 6.09 -27.85
N LYS A 59 -10.74 6.40 -28.92
CA LYS A 59 -9.61 5.55 -29.35
C LYS A 59 -8.51 5.50 -28.29
N ILE A 60 -8.18 6.63 -27.68
CA ILE A 60 -7.18 6.70 -26.60
C ILE A 60 -7.64 5.90 -25.38
N LEU A 61 -8.89 6.08 -24.93
CA LEU A 61 -9.41 5.35 -23.78
C LEU A 61 -9.42 3.83 -24.01
N LYS A 62 -9.82 3.38 -25.20
CA LYS A 62 -9.72 1.96 -25.57
C LYS A 62 -8.27 1.49 -25.59
N ALA A 63 -7.34 2.27 -26.12
CA ALA A 63 -5.93 1.89 -26.12
C ALA A 63 -5.40 1.74 -24.69
N ILE A 64 -5.75 2.65 -23.77
CA ILE A 64 -5.37 2.53 -22.36
C ILE A 64 -5.96 1.26 -21.74
N GLU A 65 -7.25 0.99 -21.95
CA GLU A 65 -7.92 -0.23 -21.46
C GLU A 65 -7.21 -1.52 -21.91
N HIS A 66 -6.81 -1.59 -23.19
CA HIS A 66 -6.13 -2.79 -23.73
C HIS A 66 -4.66 -2.92 -23.32
N ASN A 67 -4.03 -1.84 -22.83
CA ASN A 67 -2.60 -1.82 -22.50
C ASN A 67 -2.37 -1.46 -21.02
N LEU A 68 -3.38 -1.60 -20.15
CA LEU A 68 -3.30 -1.15 -18.77
C LEU A 68 -2.16 -1.85 -18.02
N VAL A 69 -2.05 -3.17 -18.13
CA VAL A 69 -1.00 -3.98 -17.49
C VAL A 69 0.39 -3.52 -17.92
N ASP A 70 0.64 -3.44 -19.23
CA ASP A 70 1.91 -2.94 -19.78
C ASP A 70 2.26 -1.51 -19.30
N MET A 71 1.24 -0.65 -19.12
CA MET A 71 1.44 0.71 -18.62
C MET A 71 1.82 0.72 -17.12
N VAL A 72 1.26 -0.20 -16.34
CA VAL A 72 1.61 -0.37 -14.92
C VAL A 72 3.03 -0.90 -14.81
N ASP A 73 3.37 -1.96 -15.55
CA ASP A 73 4.72 -2.55 -15.57
C ASP A 73 5.79 -1.52 -15.94
N LYS A 74 5.51 -0.63 -16.91
CA LYS A 74 6.40 0.48 -17.27
C LYS A 74 6.53 1.52 -16.16
N SER A 75 5.47 1.74 -15.40
CA SER A 75 5.52 2.66 -14.25
C SER A 75 6.40 2.12 -13.12
N VAL A 76 6.34 0.81 -12.90
CA VAL A 76 7.14 0.12 -11.89
C VAL A 76 8.62 0.05 -12.31
N ASN A 77 8.89 -0.33 -13.56
CA ASN A 77 10.22 -0.78 -13.97
C ASN A 77 11.05 0.26 -14.74
N GLU A 78 10.43 1.22 -15.44
CA GLU A 78 11.12 2.11 -16.39
C GLU A 78 11.31 3.54 -15.88
N ASP A 79 11.08 3.81 -14.59
CA ASP A 79 11.09 5.18 -13.98
C ASP A 79 10.23 6.18 -14.76
N LYS A 80 9.16 5.69 -15.39
CA LYS A 80 8.19 6.48 -16.13
C LYS A 80 6.92 6.60 -15.31
N THR A 81 6.72 7.74 -14.66
CA THR A 81 5.47 8.01 -13.96
C THR A 81 4.30 8.13 -14.95
N ILE A 82 3.56 7.04 -15.17
CA ILE A 82 2.31 7.06 -15.96
C ILE A 82 1.11 7.23 -15.02
N PHE A 83 1.13 6.55 -13.89
CA PHE A 83 0.08 6.61 -12.88
C PHE A 83 0.55 7.35 -11.63
N GLN A 84 -0.40 8.03 -10.98
CA GLN A 84 -0.21 8.66 -9.68
C GLN A 84 -1.38 8.32 -8.77
N CYS A 85 -1.10 8.12 -7.49
CA CYS A 85 -2.15 7.94 -6.51
C CYS A 85 -2.99 9.22 -6.39
N ALA A 86 -4.28 9.14 -6.71
CA ALA A 86 -5.16 10.31 -6.65
C ALA A 86 -5.39 10.86 -5.23
N ASN A 87 -4.92 10.16 -4.19
CA ASN A 87 -5.06 10.53 -2.79
C ASN A 87 -3.81 11.22 -2.20
N CYS A 88 -2.62 10.69 -2.49
CA CYS A 88 -1.36 11.16 -1.91
C CYS A 88 -0.30 11.57 -2.95
N GLU A 89 -0.63 11.54 -4.24
CA GLU A 89 0.25 11.91 -5.36
C GLU A 89 1.51 11.03 -5.50
N ASN A 90 1.63 9.96 -4.71
CA ASN A 90 2.70 8.99 -4.81
C ASN A 90 2.71 8.32 -6.20
N THR A 91 3.92 8.16 -6.73
CA THR A 91 4.19 7.57 -8.04
C THR A 91 4.56 6.10 -7.95
N TRP A 92 4.93 5.62 -6.76
CA TRP A 92 5.23 4.21 -6.49
C TRP A 92 3.92 3.44 -6.35
N ILE A 93 3.56 2.75 -7.44
CA ILE A 93 2.37 1.92 -7.53
C ILE A 93 2.78 0.48 -7.82
N ASP A 94 1.96 -0.47 -7.43
CA ASP A 94 2.13 -1.88 -7.79
C ASP A 94 0.76 -2.54 -7.91
N PHE A 95 0.70 -3.79 -8.34
CA PHE A 95 -0.52 -4.59 -8.23
C PHE A 95 -0.75 -5.03 -6.78
N HIS A 96 -2.00 -4.96 -6.35
CA HIS A 96 -2.38 -5.33 -4.99
C HIS A 96 -2.10 -6.81 -4.71
N GLU A 97 -2.34 -7.67 -5.69
CA GLU A 97 -1.99 -9.10 -5.66
C GLU A 97 -0.51 -9.30 -5.35
N SER A 98 0.39 -8.65 -6.09
CA SER A 98 1.83 -8.79 -5.92
C SER A 98 2.29 -8.44 -4.50
N ILE A 99 1.67 -7.43 -3.88
CA ILE A 99 1.95 -7.06 -2.49
C ILE A 99 1.46 -8.13 -1.51
N VAL A 100 0.25 -8.65 -1.71
CA VAL A 100 -0.34 -9.69 -0.86
C VAL A 100 0.45 -10.99 -0.98
N GLU A 101 0.80 -11.40 -2.21
CA GLU A 101 1.63 -12.59 -2.47
C GLU A 101 3.01 -12.45 -1.87
N CYS A 102 3.66 -11.29 -2.02
CA CYS A 102 4.97 -11.03 -1.41
C CYS A 102 4.92 -11.23 0.11
N CYS A 103 3.89 -10.73 0.78
CA CYS A 103 3.73 -10.91 2.22
C CYS A 103 3.47 -12.37 2.61
N LEU A 104 2.70 -13.10 1.80
CA LEU A 104 2.44 -14.53 1.99
C LEU A 104 3.74 -15.36 1.87
N TRP A 105 4.53 -15.13 0.82
CA TRP A 105 5.75 -15.88 0.55
C TRP A 105 6.90 -15.56 1.52
N ASN A 106 6.94 -14.34 2.04
CA ASN A 106 7.93 -13.93 3.03
C ASN A 106 7.56 -14.37 4.47
N GLY A 107 6.41 -15.00 4.68
CA GLY A 107 5.97 -15.43 6.02
C GLY A 107 5.77 -14.26 6.98
N CYS A 108 5.33 -13.10 6.46
CA CYS A 108 5.11 -11.92 7.27
C CYS A 108 3.99 -12.17 8.30
N PRO A 109 4.18 -11.85 9.60
CA PRO A 109 3.15 -12.02 10.63
C PRO A 109 2.00 -11.01 10.52
N GLY A 110 2.05 -10.12 9.53
CA GLY A 110 1.09 -9.04 9.35
C GLY A 110 1.82 -7.72 9.22
N CYS A 111 1.39 -6.93 8.27
CA CYS A 111 1.86 -5.58 8.06
C CYS A 111 0.74 -4.72 7.49
N PHE A 112 0.98 -3.40 7.52
CA PHE A 112 0.11 -2.42 6.91
C PHE A 112 -0.16 -2.76 5.44
N HIS A 113 0.73 -3.42 4.71
CA HIS A 113 0.54 -3.65 3.28
C HIS A 113 -0.44 -4.79 2.94
N CYS A 114 -0.29 -5.95 3.57
CA CYS A 114 -1.16 -7.11 3.30
C CYS A 114 -2.39 -7.19 4.19
N GLY A 115 -2.37 -6.61 5.40
CA GLY A 115 -3.45 -6.76 6.38
C GLY A 115 -3.62 -8.18 6.92
N ASN A 116 -2.69 -9.09 6.67
CA ASN A 116 -2.73 -10.48 7.14
C ASN A 116 -2.16 -10.58 8.55
N TRP A 117 -2.77 -9.88 9.51
CA TRP A 117 -2.35 -9.88 10.91
C TRP A 117 -2.56 -11.27 11.54
N ILE A 118 -1.50 -11.84 12.13
CA ILE A 118 -1.64 -12.97 13.06
C ILE A 118 -2.51 -12.57 14.23
N SER A 119 -3.10 -13.55 14.92
CA SER A 119 -3.94 -13.27 16.07
C SER A 119 -3.15 -12.61 17.21
N GLU A 120 -3.81 -11.78 18.03
CA GLU A 120 -3.22 -11.20 19.25
C GLU A 120 -2.66 -12.29 20.18
N SER A 121 -3.32 -13.44 20.26
CA SER A 121 -2.83 -14.60 21.01
C SER A 121 -1.53 -15.19 20.44
N GLU A 122 -1.41 -15.35 19.12
CA GLU A 122 -0.17 -15.82 18.50
C GLU A 122 0.96 -14.81 18.68
N LEU A 123 0.64 -13.52 18.60
CA LEU A 123 1.60 -12.45 18.90
C LEU A 123 2.15 -12.60 20.32
N LEU A 124 1.27 -12.71 21.32
CA LEU A 124 1.67 -12.81 22.72
C LEU A 124 2.46 -14.07 23.03
N GLU A 125 2.07 -15.22 22.45
CA GLU A 125 2.80 -16.48 22.54
C GLU A 125 4.22 -16.33 21.98
N THR A 126 4.33 -15.82 20.75
CA THR A 126 5.61 -15.60 20.06
C THR A 126 6.52 -14.65 20.84
N CYS A 127 5.98 -13.52 21.32
CA CYS A 127 6.73 -12.56 22.12
C CYS A 127 7.18 -13.17 23.46
N THR A 128 6.31 -13.93 24.12
CA THR A 128 6.62 -14.60 25.39
C THR A 128 7.76 -15.59 25.23
N ASP A 129 7.73 -16.39 24.18
CA ASP A 129 8.78 -17.35 23.87
C ASP A 129 10.12 -16.65 23.59
N CYS A 130 10.12 -15.61 22.74
CA CYS A 130 11.32 -14.82 22.42
C CYS A 130 11.92 -14.21 23.71
N ILE A 131 11.10 -13.55 24.53
CA ILE A 131 11.52 -12.91 25.79
C ILE A 131 12.06 -13.93 26.79
N THR A 132 11.38 -15.07 26.93
CA THR A 132 11.77 -16.12 27.90
C THR A 132 13.09 -16.78 27.48
N GLU A 133 13.27 -17.08 26.19
CA GLU A 133 14.52 -17.64 25.66
C GLU A 133 15.70 -16.69 25.90
N LYS A 134 15.48 -15.40 25.71
CA LYS A 134 16.48 -14.34 25.95
C LYS A 134 16.55 -13.85 27.40
N LYS A 135 15.78 -14.46 28.31
CA LYS A 135 15.73 -14.11 29.74
C LYS A 135 15.47 -12.63 30.01
N GLY A 136 14.58 -12.02 29.22
CA GLY A 136 14.26 -10.60 29.35
C GLY A 136 15.26 -9.62 28.74
N ASP A 137 16.37 -10.08 28.16
CA ASP A 137 17.39 -9.24 27.51
C ASP A 137 17.00 -8.89 26.06
N ILE A 138 15.84 -8.24 25.93
CA ILE A 138 15.29 -7.71 24.68
C ILE A 138 14.87 -6.26 24.91
N ASP A 139 15.24 -5.40 23.97
CA ASP A 139 14.81 -4.00 23.87
C ASP A 139 14.08 -3.75 22.54
N GLU A 140 13.54 -2.54 22.38
CA GLU A 140 12.82 -2.15 21.16
C GLU A 140 13.70 -2.24 19.90
N ALA A 141 14.99 -1.92 20.02
CA ALA A 141 15.93 -2.02 18.90
C ALA A 141 16.12 -3.47 18.45
N TYR A 142 16.10 -4.43 19.38
CA TYR A 142 16.12 -5.86 19.04
C TYR A 142 14.84 -6.29 18.32
N CYS A 143 13.66 -5.82 18.77
CA CYS A 143 12.39 -6.07 18.08
C CYS A 143 12.39 -5.51 16.64
N ASP A 144 13.01 -4.35 16.43
CA ASP A 144 13.13 -3.69 15.12
C ASP A 144 14.22 -4.32 14.22
N SER A 145 15.20 -5.01 14.81
CA SER A 145 16.37 -5.55 14.11
C SER A 145 16.10 -6.74 13.21
N GLY A 146 14.88 -7.26 13.23
CA GLY A 146 14.51 -8.46 12.51
C GLY A 146 14.97 -9.77 13.17
N CYS A 147 15.49 -9.72 14.40
CA CYS A 147 16.09 -10.87 15.08
C CYS A 147 15.14 -11.67 15.99
N CYS A 148 13.86 -11.32 16.13
CA CYS A 148 12.87 -12.25 16.71
C CYS A 148 12.38 -13.21 15.60
N PRO A 149 11.90 -14.42 15.96
CA PRO A 149 11.64 -15.52 15.03
C PRO A 149 10.68 -15.23 13.85
N VAL A 150 9.98 -14.10 13.87
CA VAL A 150 8.94 -13.74 12.89
C VAL A 150 9.14 -12.34 12.30
N SER A 151 10.31 -11.73 12.55
CA SER A 151 10.59 -10.36 12.13
C SER A 151 11.51 -10.33 10.91
N ASP A 152 11.01 -10.61 9.72
CA ASP A 152 11.43 -9.80 8.57
C ASP A 152 10.37 -8.70 8.41
N PHE A 153 10.34 -7.75 9.36
CA PHE A 153 9.57 -6.49 9.30
C PHE A 153 8.08 -6.48 9.75
N GLY A 154 7.51 -7.53 10.36
CA GLY A 154 6.07 -7.51 10.72
C GLY A 154 5.71 -7.35 12.21
N LEU A 155 6.51 -7.89 13.12
CA LEU A 155 6.11 -8.06 14.53
C LEU A 155 5.77 -6.75 15.25
N ARG A 156 6.54 -5.69 14.98
CA ARG A 156 6.28 -4.35 15.53
C ARG A 156 4.97 -3.76 15.01
N GLU A 157 4.69 -3.92 13.73
CA GLU A 157 3.43 -3.43 13.14
C GLU A 157 2.22 -4.20 13.71
N VAL A 158 2.37 -5.50 13.96
CA VAL A 158 1.32 -6.32 14.61
C VAL A 158 1.12 -5.86 16.07
N MET A 159 2.19 -5.57 16.80
CA MET A 159 2.12 -5.01 18.15
C MET A 159 1.41 -3.66 18.16
N ASP A 160 1.77 -2.77 17.25
CA ASP A 160 1.15 -1.45 17.11
C ASP A 160 -0.34 -1.57 16.70
N HIS A 161 -0.70 -2.56 15.87
CA HIS A 161 -2.08 -2.87 15.49
C HIS A 161 -2.95 -3.26 16.69
N TYR A 162 -2.44 -4.10 17.59
CA TYR A 162 -3.15 -4.51 18.81
C TYR A 162 -2.97 -3.54 19.99
N GLY A 163 -2.09 -2.55 19.87
CA GLY A 163 -1.76 -1.62 20.96
C GLY A 163 -0.98 -2.28 22.10
N THR A 164 -0.18 -3.30 21.79
CA THR A 164 0.62 -4.06 22.76
C THR A 164 2.04 -3.53 22.81
N HIS A 165 2.63 -3.40 24.00
CA HIS A 165 3.98 -2.88 24.18
C HIS A 165 4.93 -3.89 24.82
N LEU A 166 6.22 -3.88 24.40
CA LEU A 166 7.24 -4.81 24.91
C LEU A 166 7.37 -4.72 26.44
N THR A 167 7.29 -3.51 27.00
CA THR A 167 7.35 -3.26 28.43
C THR A 167 6.25 -3.98 29.19
N GLU A 168 5.01 -3.92 28.69
CA GLU A 168 3.84 -4.54 29.34
C GLU A 168 3.95 -6.07 29.31
N ILE A 169 4.42 -6.63 28.19
CA ILE A 169 4.66 -8.08 28.07
C ILE A 169 5.75 -8.50 29.07
N LYS A 170 6.88 -7.78 29.13
CA LYS A 170 7.98 -8.08 30.07
C LYS A 170 7.56 -7.97 31.54
N GLU A 171 6.75 -6.96 31.88
CA GLU A 171 6.17 -6.81 33.23
C GLU A 171 5.26 -7.99 33.58
N SER A 172 4.40 -8.42 32.65
CA SER A 172 3.49 -9.55 32.87
C SER A 172 4.22 -10.89 33.12
N LEU A 173 5.42 -11.04 32.55
CA LEU A 173 6.28 -12.21 32.68
C LEU A 173 7.27 -12.12 33.86
N GLY A 174 7.36 -10.99 34.56
CA GLY A 174 8.26 -10.79 35.69
C GLY A 174 9.73 -10.56 35.31
N TRP A 175 9.99 -10.02 34.12
CA TRP A 175 11.35 -9.66 33.65
C TRP A 175 11.75 -8.21 33.95
N PHE A 176 10.91 -7.46 34.69
CA PHE A 176 11.14 -6.09 35.14
C PHE A 176 11.32 -6.01 36.67
#